data_AF-A0A7Y5HD19-F1
#
_entry.id   AF-A0A7Y5HD19-F1
#
_cell.length_a   1.000
_cell.length_b   1.000
_cell.length_c   1.000
_cell.angle_alpha   90.00
_cell.angle_beta   90.00
_cell.angle_gamma   90.00
#
_symmetry.space_group_name_H-M   'P 1'
#
loop_
_entity.id
_entity.type
_entity.pdbx_description
1 polymer ?
#
loop_
_entity_poly.entity_id
_entity_poly.type
_entity_poly.pdbx_seq_one_letter_code
_entity_poly.pdbx_strand_id
1 'polypeptide(L)'
;MSFTYKPHVRKRKNKAGFRARMATRSGRKILNAKRRRGAWKLSASDEHAVRTHKMPLPRKSSKAGKTTKPYNHNWQKIKRKKLREAEKKRRFLARQSKPPGQK
;
A
#
# COMPACT_ATOMS: atom_id res chain seq x y z
N MET A 1 46.49 -2.34 9.72
CA MET A 1 45.42 -1.62 8.97
C MET A 1 44.06 -1.90 9.61
N SER A 2 43.15 -0.93 9.66
CA SER A 2 41.81 -1.04 10.28
C SER A 2 40.71 -0.94 9.23
N PHE A 3 39.60 -1.66 9.40
CA PHE A 3 38.45 -1.63 8.49
C PHE A 3 37.81 -0.23 8.37
N THR A 4 37.42 0.15 7.14
CA THR A 4 36.77 1.44 6.83
C THR A 4 35.34 1.53 7.35
N TYR A 5 34.59 0.42 7.31
CA TYR A 5 33.20 0.41 7.74
C TYR A 5 33.10 0.07 9.24
N LYS A 6 32.83 1.11 10.04
CA LYS A 6 32.44 0.96 11.44
C LYS A 6 30.91 1.10 11.54
N PRO A 7 30.14 -0.01 11.72
CA PRO A 7 28.69 0.05 11.71
C PRO A 7 28.18 0.87 12.90
N HIS A 8 27.48 1.97 12.60
CA HIS A 8 26.89 2.82 13.64
C HIS A 8 25.46 3.22 13.27
N VAL A 9 24.48 2.69 14.02
CA VAL A 9 23.05 2.77 13.70
C VAL A 9 22.57 4.22 13.60
N ARG A 10 22.96 5.10 14.53
CA ARG A 10 22.55 6.50 14.52
C ARG A 10 23.13 7.25 13.31
N LYS A 11 24.38 6.96 12.93
CA LYS A 11 25.01 7.57 11.74
C LYS A 11 24.29 7.10 10.46
N ARG A 12 23.96 5.82 10.35
CA ARG A 12 23.20 5.25 9.22
C ARG A 12 21.82 5.90 9.08
N LYS A 13 21.05 6.01 10.17
CA LYS A 13 19.71 6.63 10.17
C LYS A 13 19.76 8.12 9.81
N ASN A 14 20.70 8.88 10.38
CA ASN A 14 20.78 10.32 10.15
C ASN A 14 21.23 10.67 8.72
N LYS A 15 22.16 9.90 8.14
CA LYS A 15 22.69 10.20 6.79
C LYS A 15 21.88 9.55 5.66
N ALA A 16 21.40 8.32 5.85
CA ALA A 16 20.80 7.51 4.79
C ALA A 16 19.33 7.13 5.06
N GLY A 17 18.73 7.64 6.13
CA GLY A 17 17.32 7.40 6.46
C GLY A 17 16.35 8.17 5.57
N PHE A 18 15.07 7.79 5.63
CA PHE A 18 14.02 8.36 4.78
C PHE A 18 13.86 9.87 4.98
N ARG A 19 13.86 10.34 6.23
CA ARG A 19 13.72 11.77 6.56
C ARG A 19 14.85 12.61 5.97
N ALA A 20 16.08 12.12 6.07
CA ALA A 20 17.26 12.79 5.50
C ALA A 20 17.19 12.89 3.97
N ARG A 21 16.64 11.85 3.31
CA ARG A 21 16.37 11.90 1.86
C ARG A 21 15.27 12.90 1.51
N MET A 22 14.21 13.00 2.31
CA MET A 22 13.11 13.95 2.04
C MET A 22 13.50 15.42 2.26
N ALA A 23 14.47 15.70 3.14
CA ALA A 23 14.90 17.06 3.45
C ALA A 23 15.56 17.79 2.26
N THR A 24 16.24 17.06 1.37
CA THR A 24 16.99 17.63 0.25
C THR A 24 16.28 17.41 -1.09
N ARG A 25 16.46 18.33 -2.05
CA ARG A 25 15.92 18.17 -3.42
C ARG A 25 16.48 16.92 -4.11
N SER A 26 17.79 16.68 -3.97
CA SER A 26 18.46 15.50 -4.53
C SER A 26 17.97 14.21 -3.87
N GLY A 27 17.80 14.19 -2.55
CA GLY A 27 17.28 13.02 -1.85
C GLY A 27 15.85 12.65 -2.27
N ARG A 28 14.98 13.62 -2.51
CA ARG A 28 13.64 13.39 -3.08
C ARG A 28 13.70 12.77 -4.49
N LYS A 29 14.62 13.23 -5.34
CA LYS A 29 14.85 12.64 -6.67
C LYS A 29 15.28 11.17 -6.58
N ILE A 30 16.17 10.84 -5.65
CA ILE A 30 16.61 9.45 -5.41
C ILE A 30 15.42 8.57 -5.02
N LEU A 31 14.59 9.03 -4.08
CA LEU A 31 13.40 8.28 -3.66
C LEU A 31 12.43 8.05 -4.83
N ASN A 32 12.20 9.06 -5.66
CA ASN A 32 11.33 8.93 -6.83
C ASN A 32 11.90 7.94 -7.86
N ALA A 33 13.20 7.95 -8.11
CA ALA A 33 13.85 6.96 -8.97
C ALA A 33 13.70 5.54 -8.40
N LYS A 34 13.88 5.36 -7.09
CA LYS A 34 13.70 4.05 -6.43
C LYS A 34 12.25 3.56 -6.48
N ARG A 35 11.26 4.44 -6.31
CA ARG A 35 9.84 4.13 -6.47
C ARG A 35 9.51 3.73 -7.91
N ARG A 36 10.02 4.47 -8.89
CA ARG A 36 9.84 4.15 -10.32
C ARG A 36 10.40 2.77 -10.68
N ARG A 37 11.55 2.40 -10.10
CA ARG A 37 12.13 1.06 -10.28
C ARG A 37 11.34 -0.04 -9.55
N GLY A 38 10.46 0.30 -8.62
CA GLY A 38 9.77 -0.67 -7.77
C GLY A 38 10.67 -1.29 -6.71
N ALA A 39 11.68 -0.56 -6.22
CA ALA A 39 12.60 -1.09 -5.22
C ALA A 39 11.86 -1.44 -3.92
N TRP A 40 12.04 -2.67 -3.44
CA TRP A 40 11.41 -3.17 -2.20
C TRP A 40 11.82 -2.38 -0.95
N LYS A 41 13.01 -1.78 -0.96
CA LYS A 41 13.51 -0.89 0.10
C LYS A 41 13.89 0.47 -0.48
N LEU A 42 13.33 1.54 0.05
CA LEU A 42 13.58 2.91 -0.39
C LEU A 42 14.76 3.54 0.37
N SER A 43 14.91 3.27 1.66
CA SER A 43 15.97 3.84 2.50
C SER A 43 16.46 2.85 3.58
N ALA A 44 17.50 3.24 4.32
CA ALA A 44 17.98 2.45 5.47
C ALA A 44 16.95 2.36 6.61
N SER A 45 15.87 3.16 6.58
CA SER A 45 14.78 3.09 7.55
C SER A 45 13.84 1.91 7.32
N ASP A 46 13.83 1.32 6.12
CA ASP A 46 12.98 0.17 5.78
C ASP A 46 13.61 -1.16 6.22
N GLU A 47 14.82 -1.11 6.78
CA GLU A 47 15.46 -2.26 7.41
C GLU A 47 14.76 -2.52 8.75
N HIS A 48 14.36 -3.77 8.98
CA HIS A 48 13.93 -4.19 10.31
C HIS A 48 15.07 -3.85 11.29
N ALA A 49 14.76 -3.04 12.31
CA ALA A 49 15.71 -2.78 13.37
C ALA A 49 16.07 -4.12 14.01
N VAL A 50 17.29 -4.60 13.78
CA VAL A 50 17.80 -5.83 14.38
C VAL A 50 18.06 -5.56 15.86
N ARG A 51 16.98 -5.45 16.65
CA ARG A 51 17.01 -5.38 18.11
C ARG A 51 16.19 -6.47 18.78
N THR A 52 15.61 -7.43 18.05
CA THR A 52 14.88 -8.57 18.64
C THR A 52 14.91 -9.83 17.75
N HIS A 53 16.08 -10.45 17.57
CA HIS A 53 16.17 -11.91 17.32
C HIS A 53 16.40 -12.71 18.62
N LYS A 54 16.08 -12.12 19.78
CA LYS A 54 15.91 -12.82 21.07
C LYS A 54 14.47 -12.71 21.57
N MET A 55 13.52 -13.03 20.70
CA MET A 55 12.20 -13.49 21.15
C MET A 55 12.18 -14.97 20.74
N PRO A 56 12.07 -15.94 21.66
CA PRO A 56 11.69 -17.28 21.23
C PRO A 56 10.39 -17.11 20.44
N LEU A 57 10.29 -17.81 19.31
CA LEU A 57 9.06 -17.90 18.52
C LEU A 57 7.86 -17.94 19.47
N PRO A 58 6.75 -17.24 19.19
CA PRO A 58 5.61 -17.26 20.08
C PRO A 58 5.28 -18.72 20.37
N ARG A 59 5.48 -19.16 21.64
CA ARG A 59 4.90 -20.40 22.13
C ARG A 59 3.44 -20.31 21.71
N LYS A 60 2.96 -21.28 20.93
CA LYS A 60 1.58 -21.33 20.44
C LYS A 60 0.64 -21.06 21.62
N SER A 61 0.25 -19.81 21.81
CA SER A 61 -0.68 -19.42 22.86
C SER A 61 -2.05 -19.66 22.28
N SER A 62 -2.54 -20.86 22.53
CA SER A 62 -3.97 -21.13 22.62
C SER A 62 -4.59 -20.08 23.55
N LYS A 63 -5.15 -19.01 22.98
CA LYS A 63 -6.43 -18.38 23.37
C LYS A 63 -6.63 -17.00 22.72
N ALA A 64 -7.75 -16.95 21.99
CA ALA A 64 -8.74 -15.88 21.98
C ALA A 64 -8.37 -14.49 21.42
N GLY A 65 -8.96 -14.18 20.26
CA GLY A 65 -9.74 -12.96 20.10
C GLY A 65 -8.99 -11.66 19.76
N LYS A 66 -8.50 -11.54 18.53
CA LYS A 66 -8.54 -10.26 17.81
C LYS A 66 -9.24 -10.49 16.48
N THR A 67 -10.53 -10.19 16.45
CA THR A 67 -11.30 -10.02 15.22
C THR A 67 -10.73 -8.82 14.47
N THR A 68 -9.69 -9.02 13.65
CA THR A 68 -9.44 -8.10 12.54
C THR A 68 -10.66 -8.23 11.63
N LYS A 69 -11.60 -7.29 11.74
CA LYS A 69 -12.74 -7.16 10.82
C LYS A 69 -12.23 -7.40 9.39
N PRO A 70 -12.64 -8.47 8.70
CA PRO A 70 -12.26 -8.64 7.32
C PRO A 70 -12.86 -7.48 6.53
N TYR A 71 -12.06 -6.89 5.65
CA TYR A 71 -12.51 -5.90 4.67
C TYR A 71 -13.81 -6.41 4.05
N ASN A 72 -14.91 -5.70 4.26
CA ASN A 72 -16.26 -6.11 3.86
C ASN A 72 -16.37 -6.07 2.34
N HIS A 73 -15.95 -7.17 1.74
CA HIS A 73 -16.00 -7.45 0.32
C HIS A 73 -17.38 -7.98 -0.05
N ASN A 74 -18.40 -7.14 0.06
CA ASN A 74 -19.65 -7.44 -0.63
C ASN A 74 -19.53 -7.07 -2.11
N TRP A 75 -18.67 -7.79 -2.84
CA TRP A 75 -18.50 -7.70 -4.29
C TRP A 75 -19.84 -7.87 -5.02
N GLN A 76 -20.77 -8.63 -4.43
CA GLN A 76 -22.12 -8.79 -4.96
C GLN A 76 -22.91 -7.47 -4.95
N LYS A 77 -22.80 -6.65 -3.90
CA LYS A 77 -23.41 -5.30 -3.86
C LYS A 77 -22.82 -4.36 -4.92
N ILE A 78 -21.49 -4.40 -5.13
CA ILE A 78 -20.81 -3.59 -6.15
C ILE A 78 -21.23 -4.03 -7.56
N LYS A 79 -21.24 -5.35 -7.84
CA LYS A 79 -21.72 -5.92 -9.11
C LYS A 79 -23.19 -5.56 -9.37
N ARG A 80 -24.07 -5.67 -8.36
CA ARG A 80 -25.51 -5.32 -8.46
C ARG A 80 -25.75 -3.82 -8.67
N LYS A 81 -24.88 -2.94 -8.17
CA LYS A 81 -24.94 -1.48 -8.48
C LYS A 81 -24.58 -1.22 -9.94
N LYS A 82 -23.48 -1.83 -10.43
CA LYS A 82 -23.05 -1.67 -11.83
C LYS A 82 -24.10 -2.19 -12.83
N LEU A 83 -24.73 -3.33 -12.55
CA LEU A 83 -25.82 -3.89 -13.38
C LEU A 83 -27.06 -2.99 -13.42
N ARG A 84 -27.51 -2.46 -12.28
CA ARG A 84 -28.66 -1.53 -12.22
C ARG A 84 -28.39 -0.23 -12.98
N GLU A 85 -27.18 0.31 -12.89
CA GLU A 85 -26.80 1.51 -13.66
C GLU A 85 -26.73 1.23 -15.16
N ALA A 86 -26.28 0.03 -15.57
CA ALA A 86 -26.32 -0.40 -16.97
C ALA A 86 -27.76 -0.55 -17.50
N GLU A 87 -28.67 -1.14 -16.72
CA GLU A 87 -30.07 -1.27 -17.10
C GLU A 87 -30.80 0.08 -17.20
N LYS A 88 -30.52 1.02 -16.28
CA LYS A 88 -31.04 2.39 -16.37
C LYS A 88 -30.58 3.08 -17.65
N LYS A 89 -29.30 2.95 -18.00
CA LYS A 89 -28.74 3.46 -19.27
C LYS A 89 -29.40 2.81 -20.48
N ARG A 90 -29.62 1.49 -20.46
CA ARG A 90 -30.30 0.76 -21.53
C ARG A 90 -31.75 1.22 -21.71
N ARG A 91 -32.50 1.40 -20.61
CA ARG A 91 -33.89 1.90 -20.63
C ARG A 91 -33.97 3.35 -21.10
N PHE A 92 -32.99 4.19 -20.74
CA PHE A 92 -32.91 5.56 -21.21
C PHE A 92 -32.65 5.61 -22.72
N LEU A 93 -31.67 4.87 -23.22
CA LEU A 93 -31.37 4.77 -24.65
C LEU A 93 -32.54 4.19 -25.44
N ALA A 94 -33.21 3.15 -24.91
CA ALA A 94 -34.41 2.58 -25.51
C ALA A 94 -35.62 3.53 -25.49
N ARG A 95 -35.64 4.54 -24.61
CA ARG A 95 -36.64 5.63 -24.65
C ARG A 95 -36.29 6.68 -25.69
N GLN A 96 -35.01 6.98 -25.88
CA GLN A 96 -34.52 7.90 -26.91
C GLN A 96 -34.66 7.32 -28.33
N SER A 97 -34.68 5.99 -28.48
CA SER A 97 -34.81 5.31 -29.77
C SER A 97 -36.26 4.93 -30.13
N LYS A 98 -37.27 5.42 -29.41
CA LYS A 98 -38.69 5.20 -29.79
C LYS A 98 -39.10 6.23 -30.84
N PRO A 99 -39.58 5.83 -32.02
CA PRO A 99 -40.16 6.78 -32.97
C PRO A 99 -41.42 7.43 -32.35
N PRO A 100 -41.64 8.73 -32.56
CA PRO A 100 -42.78 9.44 -31.99
C PRO A 100 -44.09 8.91 -32.60
N GLY A 101 -45.01 8.38 -31.77
CA GLY A 101 -46.40 8.14 -32.18
C GLY A 101 -46.99 6.73 -32.01
N GLN A 102 -46.79 6.07 -30.86
CA GLN A 102 -47.64 4.93 -30.49
C GLN A 102 -48.13 5.14 -29.05
N LYS A 103 -49.41 5.49 -28.92
CA LYS A 103 -50.19 5.45 -27.67
C LYS A 103 -50.84 4.08 -27.54
#